data_AF-A0AAW0UES6-F1
#
_entry.id   AF-A0AAW0UES6-F1
#
_cell.length_a   1.000
_cell.length_b   1.000
_cell.length_c   1.000
_cell.angle_alpha   90.00
_cell.angle_beta   90.00
_cell.angle_gamma   90.00
#
_symmetry.space_group_name_H-M   'P 1'
#
loop_
_entity.id
_entity.type
_entity.pdbx_description
1 polymer ?
#
loop_
_entity_poly.entity_id
_entity_poly.type
_entity_poly.pdbx_seq_one_letter_code
_entity_poly.pdbx_strand_id
1 'polypeptide(L)'
;MKALLVLACVVLAALATPTKPSLRQAKVVRVVPQTLDQLHHLHQLLLQGRYDFWQEPRALDTPVDIMTTIRDLPELASSLKSHGLKATVMIQDVGRLIDQQTAERLQRDSRAMDWTDYHDYDTINAWMAQLASDHPDLCTLEEVGKSYEGRAHETADVGQGRR
;
A
#
# COMPACT_ATOMS: atom_id res chain seq x y z
N MET A 1 -30.33 21.04 26.39
CA MET A 1 -30.55 20.17 25.21
C MET A 1 -29.49 20.35 24.12
N LYS A 2 -29.10 21.57 23.73
CA LYS A 2 -28.07 21.81 22.69
C LYS A 2 -26.67 21.28 23.05
N ALA A 3 -26.22 21.44 24.30
CA ALA A 3 -24.92 20.97 24.76
C ALA A 3 -24.78 19.43 24.75
N LEU A 4 -25.87 18.71 25.05
CA LEU A 4 -25.88 17.25 25.05
C LEU A 4 -25.79 16.67 23.62
N LEU A 5 -26.42 17.34 22.66
CA LEU A 5 -26.34 17.01 21.23
C LEU A 5 -24.93 17.24 20.67
N VAL A 6 -24.28 18.34 21.04
CA VAL A 6 -22.90 18.62 20.62
C VAL A 6 -21.93 17.59 21.18
N LEU A 7 -22.08 17.23 22.46
CA LEU A 7 -21.22 16.21 23.09
C LEU A 7 -21.40 14.84 22.45
N ALA A 8 -22.64 14.46 22.12
CA ALA A 8 -22.94 13.21 21.42
C ALA A 8 -22.34 13.16 20.00
N CYS A 9 -22.38 14.27 19.26
CA CYS A 9 -21.76 14.36 17.93
C CYS A 9 -20.23 14.25 17.98
N VAL A 10 -19.58 14.85 18.99
CA VAL A 10 -18.13 14.75 19.16
C VAL A 10 -17.70 13.32 19.51
N VAL A 11 -18.47 12.62 20.35
CA VAL A 11 -18.22 11.21 20.68
C VAL A 11 -18.44 10.29 19.47
N LEU A 12 -19.49 10.53 18.68
CA LEU A 12 -19.75 9.79 17.43
C LEU A 12 -18.64 10.00 16.39
N ALA A 13 -18.12 11.23 16.28
CA ALA A 13 -17.01 11.54 15.38
C ALA A 13 -15.69 10.89 15.85
N ALA A 14 -15.46 10.80 17.16
CA ALA A 14 -14.26 10.14 17.73
C ALA A 14 -14.29 8.61 17.59
N LEU A 15 -15.48 8.01 17.53
CA LEU A 15 -15.67 6.56 17.31
C LEU A 15 -15.68 6.17 15.82
N ALA A 16 -15.80 7.15 14.92
CA ALA A 16 -15.67 6.93 13.48
C ALA A 16 -14.20 6.68 13.15
N THR A 17 -13.73 5.45 13.38
CA THR A 17 -12.50 4.99 12.76
C THR A 17 -12.68 5.10 11.25
N PRO A 18 -11.75 5.74 10.51
CA PRO A 18 -11.82 5.72 9.06
C PRO A 18 -11.79 4.25 8.64
N THR A 19 -12.92 3.76 8.15
CA THR A 19 -13.01 2.41 7.64
C THR A 19 -12.11 2.35 6.42
N LYS A 20 -11.01 1.59 6.52
CA LYS A 20 -10.20 1.28 5.34
C LYS A 20 -11.16 0.79 4.25
N PRO A 21 -11.17 1.41 3.05
CA PRO A 21 -12.06 0.97 2.00
C PRO A 21 -11.81 -0.51 1.76
N SER A 22 -12.89 -1.30 1.76
CA SER A 22 -12.79 -2.74 1.55
C SER A 22 -12.14 -2.99 0.19
N LEU A 23 -11.01 -3.67 0.18
CA LEU A 23 -10.33 -4.10 -1.03
C LEU A 23 -10.98 -5.35 -1.65
N ARG A 24 -12.00 -5.92 -1.01
CA ARG A 24 -12.78 -7.02 -1.59
C ARG A 24 -13.39 -6.53 -2.90
N GLN A 25 -13.14 -7.28 -3.97
CA GLN A 25 -13.61 -6.99 -5.32
C GLN A 25 -13.06 -5.68 -5.91
N ALA A 26 -12.08 -5.05 -5.27
CA ALA A 26 -11.34 -3.96 -5.90
C ALA A 26 -10.61 -4.50 -7.12
N LYS A 27 -10.63 -3.73 -8.20
CA LYS A 27 -10.04 -4.11 -9.49
C LYS A 27 -8.88 -3.19 -9.81
N VAL A 28 -7.89 -3.73 -10.52
CA VAL A 28 -6.85 -2.93 -11.16
C VAL A 28 -7.12 -2.93 -12.65
N VAL A 29 -7.29 -1.74 -13.21
CA VAL A 29 -7.49 -1.53 -14.64
C VAL A 29 -6.26 -0.86 -15.24
N ARG A 30 -5.84 -1.35 -16.39
CA ARG A 30 -4.77 -0.77 -17.21
C ARG A 30 -5.36 -0.01 -18.38
N VAL A 31 -4.86 1.20 -18.57
CA VAL A 31 -5.12 2.03 -19.75
C VAL A 31 -3.80 2.50 -20.35
N VAL A 32 -3.81 2.79 -21.64
CA VAL A 32 -2.65 3.33 -22.36
C VAL A 32 -3.11 4.59 -23.09
N PRO A 33 -2.68 5.81 -22.66
CA PRO A 33 -3.05 7.05 -23.33
C PRO A 33 -2.29 7.18 -24.65
N GLN A 34 -3.00 7.46 -25.74
CA GLN A 34 -2.46 7.66 -27.09
C GLN A 34 -2.47 9.12 -27.52
N THR A 35 -3.16 9.99 -26.77
CA THR A 35 -3.25 11.43 -27.05
C THR A 35 -2.93 12.25 -25.80
N LEU A 36 -2.49 13.50 -26.00
CA LEU A 36 -2.22 14.42 -24.89
C LEU A 36 -3.48 14.69 -24.05
N ASP A 37 -4.66 14.76 -24.68
CA ASP A 37 -5.93 14.93 -23.96
C ASP A 37 -6.24 13.76 -23.04
N GLN A 38 -5.96 12.53 -23.49
CA GLN A 38 -6.10 11.33 -22.67
C GLN A 38 -5.12 11.33 -21.49
N LEU A 39 -3.86 11.69 -21.74
CA LEU A 39 -2.85 11.77 -20.68
C LEU A 39 -3.21 12.86 -19.66
N HIS A 40 -3.63 14.04 -20.11
CA HIS A 40 -4.12 15.10 -19.24
C HIS A 40 -5.33 14.67 -18.42
N HIS A 41 -6.29 13.97 -19.01
CA HIS A 41 -7.43 13.43 -18.27
C HIS A 41 -6.99 12.49 -17.14
N LEU A 42 -6.04 11.58 -17.41
CA LEU A 42 -5.50 10.69 -16.39
C LEU A 42 -4.78 11.45 -15.27
N HIS A 43 -4.04 12.51 -15.58
CA HIS A 43 -3.47 13.39 -14.55
C HIS A 43 -4.56 14.09 -13.70
N GLN A 44 -5.67 14.52 -14.30
CA GLN A 44 -6.78 15.09 -13.54
C GLN A 44 -7.39 14.06 -12.59
N LEU A 45 -7.57 12.81 -13.01
CA LEU A 45 -8.04 11.73 -12.15
C LEU A 45 -7.06 11.44 -10.99
N LEU A 46 -5.76 11.51 -11.23
CA LEU A 46 -4.73 11.36 -10.19
C LEU A 46 -4.84 12.49 -9.15
N LEU A 47 -4.97 13.74 -9.58
CA LEU A 47 -5.07 14.90 -8.70
C LEU A 47 -6.36 14.92 -7.86
N GLN A 48 -7.43 14.27 -8.32
CA GLN A 48 -8.66 14.11 -7.53
C GLN A 48 -8.46 13.23 -6.28
N GLY A 49 -7.44 12.35 -6.27
CA GLY A 49 -7.13 11.48 -5.13
C GLY A 49 -8.20 10.42 -4.81
N ARG A 50 -9.17 10.20 -5.71
CA ARG A 50 -10.27 9.24 -5.50
C ARG A 50 -9.90 7.80 -5.84
N TYR A 51 -8.92 7.63 -6.72
CA TYR A 51 -8.42 6.33 -7.17
C TYR A 51 -6.97 6.15 -6.75
N ASP A 52 -6.54 4.90 -6.59
CA ASP A 52 -5.16 4.57 -6.25
C ASP A 52 -4.40 4.20 -7.53
N PHE A 53 -3.39 5.00 -7.88
CA PHE A 53 -2.60 4.80 -9.08
C PHE A 53 -1.37 3.97 -8.73
N TRP A 54 -1.38 2.70 -9.10
CA TRP A 54 -0.23 1.80 -8.93
C TRP A 54 0.87 2.14 -9.94
N GLN A 55 0.48 2.59 -11.12
CA GLN A 55 1.37 3.16 -12.11
C GLN A 55 0.78 4.46 -12.64
N GLU A 56 1.42 5.57 -12.27
CA GLU A 56 0.97 6.92 -12.61
C GLU A 56 1.11 7.24 -14.11
N PRO A 57 0.26 8.16 -14.64
CA PRO A 57 0.46 8.72 -15.97
C PRO A 57 1.78 9.47 -16.06
N ARG A 58 2.67 9.05 -16.98
CA ARG A 58 3.99 9.66 -17.18
C ARG A 58 4.19 10.22 -18.59
N ALA A 59 3.75 9.48 -19.59
CA ALA A 59 3.92 9.80 -21.00
C ALA A 59 2.86 9.08 -21.85
N LEU A 60 2.78 9.45 -23.13
CA LEU A 60 2.02 8.72 -24.12
C LEU A 60 2.56 7.29 -24.29
N ASP A 61 1.69 6.38 -24.73
CA ASP A 61 1.99 4.97 -25.00
C ASP A 61 2.58 4.19 -23.81
N THR A 62 2.54 4.76 -22.61
CA THR A 62 3.01 4.15 -21.37
C THR A 62 1.80 3.66 -20.57
N PRO A 63 1.81 2.42 -20.05
CA PRO A 63 0.68 1.91 -19.28
C PRO A 63 0.47 2.70 -17.99
N VAL A 64 -0.80 2.85 -17.62
CA VAL A 64 -1.27 3.46 -16.38
C VAL A 64 -2.17 2.46 -15.69
N ASP A 65 -1.85 2.11 -14.47
CA ASP A 65 -2.55 1.10 -13.67
C ASP A 65 -3.29 1.79 -12.53
N ILE A 66 -4.60 1.61 -12.51
CA ILE A 66 -5.51 2.29 -11.58
C ILE A 66 -6.27 1.23 -10.80
N MET A 67 -6.06 1.20 -9.48
CA MET A 67 -6.87 0.44 -8.55
C MET A 67 -8.10 1.25 -8.17
N THR A 68 -9.28 0.61 -8.23
CA THR A 68 -10.54 1.21 -7.85
C THR A 68 -11.41 0.21 -7.08
N THR A 69 -12.26 0.73 -6.20
CA THR A 69 -13.25 -0.08 -5.49
C THR A 69 -14.40 -0.45 -6.42
N ILE A 70 -15.16 -1.50 -6.08
CA ILE A 70 -16.35 -1.88 -6.85
C ILE A 70 -17.40 -0.76 -6.93
N ARG A 71 -17.46 0.11 -5.91
CA ARG A 71 -18.39 1.26 -5.85
C ARG A 71 -18.02 2.32 -6.87
N ASP A 72 -16.73 2.59 -7.03
CA ASP A 72 -16.21 3.69 -7.86
C ASP A 72 -15.91 3.23 -9.31
N LEU A 73 -15.89 1.93 -9.56
CA LEU A 73 -15.62 1.33 -10.87
C LEU A 73 -16.56 1.80 -12.00
N PRO A 74 -17.90 1.91 -11.83
CA PRO A 74 -18.79 2.33 -12.92
C PRO A 74 -18.51 3.76 -13.41
N GLU A 75 -18.17 4.65 -12.48
CA GLU A 75 -17.84 6.04 -12.78
C GLU A 75 -16.49 6.13 -13.49
N LEU A 76 -15.47 5.42 -12.98
CA LEU A 76 -14.16 5.32 -13.64
C LEU A 76 -14.31 4.78 -15.07
N ALA A 77 -15.02 3.67 -15.24
CA ALA A 77 -15.22 3.05 -16.55
C ALA A 77 -15.92 3.99 -17.54
N SER A 78 -16.93 4.74 -17.06
CA SER A 78 -17.64 5.73 -17.87
C SER A 78 -16.73 6.91 -18.26
N SER A 79 -15.93 7.41 -17.31
CA SER A 79 -14.97 8.49 -17.50
C SER A 79 -13.89 8.12 -18.52
N LEU A 80 -13.32 6.92 -18.41
CA LEU A 80 -12.32 6.42 -19.35
C LEU A 80 -12.93 6.25 -20.75
N LYS A 81 -14.13 5.65 -20.83
CA LYS A 81 -14.81 5.43 -22.11
C LYS A 81 -15.17 6.74 -22.82
N SER A 82 -15.61 7.77 -22.10
CA SER A 82 -15.97 9.07 -22.70
C SER A 82 -14.76 9.81 -23.28
N HIS A 83 -13.55 9.54 -22.77
CA HIS A 83 -12.29 10.08 -23.30
C HIS A 83 -11.60 9.14 -24.31
N GLY A 84 -12.29 8.07 -24.76
CA GLY A 84 -11.78 7.13 -25.74
C GLY A 84 -10.66 6.22 -25.20
N LEU A 85 -10.47 6.13 -23.88
CA LEU A 85 -9.50 5.25 -23.25
C LEU A 85 -10.07 3.82 -23.15
N LYS A 86 -9.35 2.86 -23.75
CA LYS A 86 -9.68 1.43 -23.64
C LYS A 86 -9.04 0.86 -22.38
N ALA A 87 -9.87 0.46 -21.42
CA ALA A 87 -9.44 -0.17 -20.18
C ALA A 87 -9.40 -1.70 -20.31
N THR A 88 -8.33 -2.30 -19.79
CA THR A 88 -8.19 -3.76 -19.63
C THR A 88 -8.11 -4.08 -18.15
N VAL A 89 -8.84 -5.09 -17.68
CA VAL A 89 -8.75 -5.50 -16.27
C VAL A 89 -7.52 -6.37 -16.06
N MET A 90 -6.57 -5.91 -15.25
CA MET A 90 -5.34 -6.64 -14.91
C MET A 90 -5.56 -7.55 -13.70
N ILE A 91 -6.23 -7.04 -12.66
CA ILE A 91 -6.53 -7.80 -11.45
C ILE A 91 -8.03 -7.72 -11.19
N GLN A 92 -8.66 -8.89 -11.05
CA GLN A 92 -10.11 -9.00 -10.88
C GLN A 92 -10.60 -8.76 -9.45
N ASP A 93 -9.78 -9.11 -8.46
CA ASP A 93 -10.08 -8.96 -7.04
C ASP A 93 -8.77 -8.88 -6.26
N VAL A 94 -8.38 -7.66 -5.88
CA VAL A 94 -7.17 -7.42 -5.07
C VAL A 94 -7.32 -8.04 -3.68
N GLY A 95 -8.50 -7.95 -3.08
CA GLY A 95 -8.78 -8.55 -1.77
C GLY A 95 -8.56 -10.06 -1.76
N ARG A 96 -8.92 -10.76 -2.84
CA ARG A 96 -8.66 -12.21 -2.97
C ARG A 96 -7.18 -12.54 -2.98
N LEU A 97 -6.34 -11.71 -3.63
CA LEU A 97 -4.89 -11.92 -3.65
C LEU A 97 -4.29 -11.73 -2.25
N ILE A 98 -4.76 -10.72 -1.50
CA ILE A 98 -4.35 -10.49 -0.12
C ILE A 98 -4.78 -11.65 0.79
N ASP A 99 -6.03 -12.11 0.66
CA ASP A 99 -6.57 -13.25 1.42
C ASP A 99 -5.73 -14.52 1.16
N GLN A 100 -5.35 -14.77 -0.10
CA GLN A 100 -4.50 -15.89 -0.48
C GLN A 100 -3.11 -15.80 0.15
N GLN A 101 -2.42 -14.67 0.01
CA GLN A 101 -1.09 -14.45 0.61
C GLN A 101 -1.14 -14.64 2.14
N THR A 102 -2.18 -14.12 2.78
CA THR A 102 -2.34 -14.21 4.24
C THR A 102 -2.55 -15.65 4.68
N ALA A 103 -3.38 -16.42 3.97
CA ALA A 103 -3.60 -17.84 4.25
C ALA A 103 -2.32 -18.68 4.07
N GLU A 104 -1.57 -18.44 3.00
CA GLU A 104 -0.29 -19.11 2.73
C GLU A 104 0.75 -18.83 3.82
N ARG A 105 0.77 -17.62 4.38
CA ARG A 105 1.63 -17.28 5.52
C ARG A 105 1.19 -18.00 6.80
N LEU A 106 -0.11 -18.01 7.12
CA LEU A 106 -0.64 -18.65 8.32
C LEU A 106 -0.41 -20.17 8.34
N GLN A 107 -0.41 -20.82 7.17
CA GLN A 107 -0.13 -22.26 7.07
C GLN A 107 1.33 -22.62 7.37
N ARG A 108 2.26 -21.67 7.27
CA ARG A 108 3.70 -21.94 7.35
C ARG A 108 4.31 -21.78 8.73
N ASP A 109 3.57 -21.23 9.70
CA ASP A 109 3.84 -21.11 11.15
C ASP A 109 5.31 -20.88 11.60
N SER A 110 6.13 -20.35 10.68
CA SER A 110 7.54 -20.11 10.87
C SER A 110 7.68 -18.66 11.30
N ARG A 111 7.91 -18.44 12.59
CA ARG A 111 8.42 -17.14 13.09
C ARG A 111 9.91 -16.94 12.77
N ALA A 112 10.55 -17.93 12.14
CA ALA A 112 11.92 -17.82 11.68
C ALA A 112 11.94 -17.11 10.33
N MET A 113 12.93 -16.24 10.16
CA MET A 113 13.19 -15.56 8.90
C MET A 113 13.55 -16.58 7.80
N ASP A 114 13.00 -16.36 6.62
CA ASP A 114 13.39 -17.02 5.37
C ASP A 114 13.35 -16.02 4.21
N TRP A 115 13.85 -16.44 3.05
CA TRP A 115 13.91 -15.61 1.84
C TRP A 115 12.81 -15.94 0.82
N THR A 116 11.88 -16.81 1.18
CA THR A 116 10.78 -17.27 0.32
C THR A 116 9.46 -16.57 0.64
N ASP A 117 9.42 -15.81 1.74
CA ASP A 117 8.21 -15.18 2.26
C ASP A 117 8.33 -13.72 2.67
N TYR A 118 7.15 -13.12 2.80
CA TYR A 118 6.99 -11.82 3.43
C TYR A 118 6.86 -11.98 4.95
N HIS A 119 7.72 -11.26 5.67
CA HIS A 119 7.78 -11.26 7.13
C HIS A 119 7.24 -9.96 7.72
N ASP A 120 6.75 -10.02 8.96
CA ASP A 120 6.38 -8.80 9.67
C ASP A 120 7.60 -8.08 10.24
N TYR A 121 7.38 -6.83 10.65
CA TYR A 121 8.40 -5.96 11.20
C TYR A 121 9.17 -6.61 12.36
N ASP A 122 8.47 -7.24 13.31
CA ASP A 122 9.10 -7.84 14.49
C ASP A 122 10.00 -9.02 14.12
N THR A 123 9.58 -9.85 13.16
CA THR A 123 10.37 -10.98 12.66
C THR A 123 11.65 -10.50 11.97
N ILE A 124 11.56 -9.44 11.16
CA ILE A 124 12.71 -8.86 10.46
C ILE A 124 13.70 -8.28 11.47
N ASN A 125 13.24 -7.51 12.46
CA ASN A 125 14.10 -6.92 13.46
C ASN A 125 14.74 -7.97 14.38
N ALA A 126 13.99 -9.01 14.78
CA ALA A 126 14.55 -10.12 15.55
C ALA A 126 15.65 -10.85 14.76
N TRP A 127 15.45 -11.04 13.45
CA TRP A 127 16.48 -11.61 12.58
C TRP A 127 17.71 -10.71 12.46
N MET A 128 17.53 -9.39 12.31
CA MET A 128 18.65 -8.45 12.30
C MET A 128 19.44 -8.49 13.63
N ALA A 129 18.74 -8.57 14.76
CA ALA A 129 19.37 -8.69 16.08
C ALA A 129 20.17 -9.99 16.23
N GLN A 130 19.62 -11.09 15.71
CA GLN A 130 20.32 -12.37 15.66
C GLN A 130 21.57 -12.28 14.77
N LEU A 131 21.46 -11.68 13.59
CA LEU A 131 22.58 -11.52 12.65
C LEU A 131 23.75 -10.74 13.27
N ALA A 132 23.46 -9.64 13.98
CA ALA A 132 24.49 -8.87 14.68
C ALA A 132 25.08 -9.63 15.88
N SER A 133 24.29 -10.44 16.58
CA SER A 133 24.77 -11.29 17.67
C SER A 133 25.67 -12.43 17.17
N ASP A 134 25.39 -12.99 15.99
CA ASP A 134 26.15 -14.10 15.41
C ASP A 134 27.46 -13.62 14.76
N HIS A 135 27.52 -12.35 14.33
CA HIS A 135 28.67 -11.75 13.65
C HIS A 135 29.07 -10.39 14.25
N PRO A 136 29.43 -10.31 15.55
CA PRO A 136 29.67 -9.04 16.23
C PRO A 136 30.93 -8.29 15.76
N ASP A 137 31.83 -8.96 15.03
CA ASP A 137 33.03 -8.37 14.42
C ASP A 137 32.77 -7.71 13.06
N LEU A 138 31.59 -7.97 12.47
CA LEU A 138 31.23 -7.52 11.14
C LEU A 138 29.92 -6.72 11.10
N CYS A 139 28.97 -7.00 11.99
CA CYS A 139 27.64 -6.42 11.96
C CYS A 139 27.27 -5.78 13.30
N THR A 140 26.83 -4.52 13.27
CA THR A 140 26.33 -3.80 14.43
C THR A 140 24.96 -3.20 14.14
N LEU A 141 24.07 -3.21 15.13
CA LEU A 141 22.77 -2.54 15.03
C LEU A 141 22.76 -1.23 15.78
N GLU A 142 22.17 -0.21 15.16
CA GLU A 142 21.97 1.10 15.75
C GLU A 142 20.53 1.58 15.52
N GLU A 143 19.92 2.18 16.54
CA GLU A 143 18.64 2.90 16.39
C GLU A 143 18.94 4.34 15.95
N VAL A 144 18.58 4.68 14.71
CA VAL A 144 18.81 6.03 14.16
C VAL A 144 17.64 6.97 14.41
N GLY A 145 16.53 6.46 14.95
CA GLY A 145 15.37 7.26 15.30
C GLY A 145 14.11 6.42 15.46
N LYS A 146 12.95 7.10 15.41
CA LYS A 146 11.64 6.45 15.55
C LYS A 146 10.70 6.89 14.44
N SER A 147 9.81 5.98 14.05
CA SER A 147 8.70 6.26 13.14
C SER A 147 7.68 7.20 13.77
N TYR A 148 6.73 7.67 12.96
CA TYR A 148 5.61 8.49 13.44
C TYR A 148 4.79 7.80 14.55
N GLU A 149 4.63 6.48 14.48
CA GLU A 149 3.93 5.68 15.50
C GLU A 149 4.84 5.29 16.68
N GLY A 150 6.08 5.79 16.73
CA GLY A 150 7.02 5.55 17.81
C GLY A 150 7.77 4.21 17.73
N ARG A 151 7.70 3.49 16.61
CA ARG A 151 8.51 2.26 16.41
C ARG A 151 9.96 2.63 16.15
N ALA A 152 10.91 1.85 16.70
CA ALA A 152 12.33 2.05 16.44
C ALA A 152 12.65 1.96 14.94
N HIS A 153 13.63 2.74 14.48
CA HIS A 153 14.19 2.63 13.15
C HIS A 153 15.61 2.10 13.30
N GLU A 154 15.75 0.79 13.13
CA GLU A 154 17.02 0.07 13.29
C GLU A 154 17.75 0.00 11.95
N THR A 155 19.06 0.19 11.99
CA THR A 155 19.96 0.00 10.84
C THR A 155 21.06 -0.99 11.19
N ALA A 156 21.34 -1.91 10.27
CA ALA A 156 22.51 -2.78 10.34
C ALA A 156 23.68 -2.14 9.59
N ASP A 157 24.74 -1.78 10.32
CA ASP A 157 26.04 -1.46 9.72
C ASP A 157 26.83 -2.75 9.54
N VAL A 158 27.34 -2.97 8.34
CA VAL A 158 28.08 -4.17 7.95
C VAL A 158 29.47 -3.76 7.47
N GLY A 159 30.45 -3.96 8.32
CA GLY A 159 31.84 -3.68 8.05
C GLY A 159 32.71 -3.98 9.26
N GLN A 160 33.95 -4.40 9.01
CA GLN A 160 34.97 -4.36 10.05
C GLN A 160 35.32 -2.89 10.26
N GLY A 161 34.81 -2.31 11.35
CA GLY A 161 35.05 -0.91 11.67
C GLY A 161 36.54 -0.58 11.56
N ARG A 162 36.90 0.31 10.62
CA ARG A 162 38.21 0.97 10.66
C ARG A 162 38.19 1.90 11.88
N ARG A 163 38.76 1.43 12.99
CA ARG A 163 39.27 2.32 14.04
C ARG A 163 40.43 3.15 13.52
#